data_AF-A0A9R1CWF1-F1
#
_entry.id   AF-A0A9R1CWF1-F1
#
_cell.length_a   1.000
_cell.length_b   1.000
_cell.length_c   1.000
_cell.angle_alpha   90.00
_cell.angle_beta   90.00
_cell.angle_gamma   90.00
#
_symmetry.space_group_name_H-M   'P 1'
#
loop_
_entity.id
_entity.type
_entity.pdbx_description
1 polymer ?
#
loop_
_entity_poly.entity_id
_entity_poly.type
_entity_poly.pdbx_seq_one_letter_code
_entity_poly.pdbx_strand_id
1 'polypeptide(L)'
;MQLTGKNAEYADFILSKMSDNGGWISRDDILMYLHDTYDYAAEPEFVLHDLVDNWKFIIVDDEILRLTKEGDKAAKKGVVNYASKEKFMERTVNMKTFLSIISSLLAIIGALISWIIELIS
;
A
#
# COMPACT_ATOMS: atom_id res chain seq x y z
N MET A 1 7.15 9.29 0.97
CA MET A 1 8.04 9.10 -0.20
C MET A 1 7.40 8.16 -1.22
N GLN A 2 7.74 8.26 -2.51
CA GLN A 2 7.28 7.27 -3.51
C GLN A 2 8.22 6.05 -3.50
N LEU A 3 7.65 4.84 -3.42
CA LEU A 3 8.38 3.57 -3.51
C LEU A 3 8.66 3.22 -4.97
N THR A 4 9.58 3.98 -5.57
CA THR A 4 10.06 3.80 -6.95
C THR A 4 11.57 3.96 -7.01
N GLY A 5 12.21 3.39 -8.04
CA GLY A 5 13.65 3.48 -8.24
C GLY A 5 14.43 2.96 -7.02
N LYS A 6 15.40 3.74 -6.54
CA LYS A 6 16.26 3.37 -5.40
C LYS A 6 15.50 3.19 -4.09
N ASN A 7 14.45 3.97 -3.84
CA ASN A 7 13.64 3.81 -2.61
C ASN A 7 12.90 2.47 -2.59
N ALA A 8 12.48 1.98 -3.76
CA ALA A 8 11.89 0.65 -3.85
C ALA A 8 12.93 -0.44 -3.60
N GLU A 9 14.15 -0.29 -4.11
CA GLU A 9 15.26 -1.21 -3.85
C GLU A 9 15.60 -1.27 -2.34
N TYR A 10 15.71 -0.11 -1.68
CA TYR A 10 15.93 -0.03 -0.24
C TYR A 10 14.78 -0.67 0.54
N ALA A 11 13.53 -0.40 0.15
CA ALA A 11 12.36 -0.98 0.80
C ALA A 11 12.29 -2.50 0.62
N ASP A 12 12.53 -3.00 -0.60
CA ASP A 12 12.58 -4.44 -0.87
C ASP A 12 13.68 -5.12 -0.07
N PHE A 13 14.85 -4.51 0.04
CA PHE A 13 15.93 -5.02 0.87
C PHE A 13 15.54 -5.09 2.36
N ILE A 14 15.00 -4.00 2.92
CA ILE A 14 14.56 -3.94 4.33
C ILE A 14 13.50 -5.03 4.61
N LEU A 15 12.46 -5.09 3.78
CA LEU A 15 11.37 -6.05 3.97
C LEU A 15 11.85 -7.50 3.77
N SER A 16 12.79 -7.74 2.86
CA SER A 16 13.42 -9.05 2.69
C SER A 16 14.18 -9.45 3.96
N LYS A 17 15.02 -8.58 4.52
CA LYS A 17 15.76 -8.88 5.76
C LYS A 17 14.86 -9.15 6.95
N MET A 18 13.75 -8.42 7.06
CA MET A 18 12.74 -8.70 8.07
C MET A 18 12.05 -10.04 7.85
N SER A 19 11.70 -10.36 6.60
CA SER A 19 11.09 -11.65 6.24
C SER A 19 12.03 -12.82 6.53
N ASP A 20 13.32 -12.68 6.25
CA ASP A 20 14.35 -13.69 6.53
C ASP A 20 14.49 -13.97 8.03
N ASN A 21 14.25 -12.96 8.88
CA ASN A 21 14.22 -13.07 10.33
C ASN A 21 12.83 -13.46 10.90
N GLY A 22 11.95 -14.04 10.07
CA GLY A 22 10.64 -14.51 10.52
C GLY A 22 9.62 -13.39 10.70
N GLY A 23 9.84 -12.24 10.07
CA GLY A 23 8.94 -11.08 10.09
C GLY A 23 9.17 -10.11 11.24
N TRP A 24 10.24 -10.28 12.02
CA TRP A 24 10.61 -9.38 13.10
C TRP A 24 12.13 -9.24 13.20
N ILE A 25 12.62 -8.07 13.59
CA ILE A 25 14.05 -7.78 13.73
C ILE A 25 14.25 -6.63 14.73
N SER A 26 15.38 -6.57 15.43
CA SER A 26 15.71 -5.39 16.23
C SER A 26 16.00 -4.18 15.33
N ARG A 27 15.78 -2.97 15.85
CA ARG A 27 16.14 -1.75 15.12
C ARG A 27 17.64 -1.69 14.80
N ASP A 28 18.49 -2.10 15.73
CA ASP A 28 19.94 -2.03 15.55
C ASP A 28 20.43 -3.00 14.48
N ASP A 29 19.88 -4.22 14.44
CA ASP A 29 20.26 -5.21 13.43
C ASP A 29 19.86 -4.77 12.01
N ILE A 30 18.67 -4.16 11.85
CA ILE A 30 18.28 -3.67 10.52
C ILE A 30 19.14 -2.49 10.09
N LEU A 31 19.50 -1.58 11.01
CA LEU A 31 20.38 -0.46 10.71
C LEU A 31 21.79 -0.95 10.33
N MET A 32 22.31 -1.95 11.04
CA MET A 32 23.57 -2.60 10.70
C MET A 32 23.54 -3.20 9.28
N TYR A 33 22.47 -3.92 8.91
CA TYR A 33 22.34 -4.44 7.54
C TYR A 33 22.32 -3.33 6.49
N LEU A 34 21.70 -2.18 6.77
CA LEU A 34 21.66 -1.05 5.86
C LEU A 34 23.03 -0.41 5.72
N HIS A 35 23.75 -0.22 6.83
CA HIS A 35 25.11 0.34 6.82
C HIS A 35 26.11 -0.56 6.08
N ASP A 36 26.05 -1.88 6.31
CA ASP A 36 26.91 -2.85 5.64
C ASP A 36 26.67 -2.92 4.13
N THR A 37 25.40 -2.75 3.71
CA THR A 37 25.02 -2.90 2.30
C THR A 37 25.19 -1.60 1.51
N TYR A 38 24.94 -0.46 2.15
CA TYR A 38 24.86 0.85 1.49
C TYR A 38 25.89 1.85 2.02
N ASP A 39 26.97 1.37 2.65
CA ASP A 39 28.13 2.18 3.07
C ASP A 39 27.72 3.42 3.89
N TYR A 40 26.91 3.20 4.93
CA TYR A 40 26.41 4.25 5.83
C TYR A 40 25.62 5.37 5.14
N ALA A 41 25.03 5.12 3.96
CA ALA A 41 24.09 6.05 3.35
C ALA A 41 22.88 6.28 4.28
N ALA A 42 22.45 7.54 4.41
CA ALA A 42 21.29 7.90 5.24
C ALA A 42 19.94 7.61 4.53
N GLU A 43 19.94 7.50 3.20
CA GLU A 43 18.73 7.30 2.39
C GLU A 43 17.93 6.05 2.76
N PRO A 44 18.53 4.86 2.98
CA PRO A 44 17.80 3.67 3.38
C PRO A 44 17.17 3.78 4.77
N GLU A 45 17.76 4.56 5.69
CA GLU A 45 17.17 4.83 7.01
C GLU A 45 15.90 5.68 6.88
N PHE A 46 15.91 6.71 6.01
CA PHE A 46 14.70 7.47 5.71
C PHE A 46 13.60 6.58 5.12
N VAL A 47 13.97 5.61 4.27
CA VAL A 47 13.00 4.63 3.74
C VAL A 47 12.46 3.74 4.85
N LEU A 48 13.29 3.29 5.79
CA LEU A 48 12.85 2.52 6.96
C LEU A 48 11.81 3.29 7.78
N HIS A 49 12.06 4.57 8.06
CA HIS A 49 11.09 5.44 8.73
C HIS A 49 9.79 5.56 7.95
N ASP A 50 9.86 5.73 6.63
CA ASP A 50 8.70 5.83 5.77
C ASP A 50 7.86 4.54 5.75
N LEU A 51 8.50 3.36 5.81
CA LEU A 51 7.82 2.07 5.89
C LEU A 51 7.03 1.89 7.19
N VAL A 52 7.49 2.53 8.28
CA VAL A 52 6.81 2.57 9.58
C VAL A 52 5.72 3.63 9.60
N ASP A 53 6.03 4.85 9.20
CA ASP A 53 5.17 6.01 9.44
C ASP A 53 4.14 6.22 8.34
N ASN A 54 4.53 6.05 7.08
CA ASN A 54 3.69 6.38 5.94
C ASN A 54 3.02 5.14 5.34
N TRP A 55 3.77 4.06 5.11
CA TRP A 55 3.25 2.86 4.46
C TRP A 55 2.66 1.84 5.43
N LYS A 56 2.98 1.93 6.72
CA LYS A 56 2.50 1.01 7.77
C LYS A 56 2.78 -0.46 7.46
N PHE A 57 3.85 -0.74 6.73
CA PHE A 57 4.32 -2.10 6.46
C PHE A 57 5.04 -2.69 7.66
N ILE A 58 5.57 -1.81 8.53
CA ILE A 58 6.28 -2.17 9.75
C ILE A 58 5.59 -1.48 10.93
N ILE A 59 5.48 -2.18 12.05
CA ILE A 59 5.11 -1.63 13.36
C ILE A 59 6.31 -1.69 14.30
N VAL A 60 6.41 -0.71 15.19
CA VAL A 60 7.44 -0.63 16.23
C VAL A 60 6.83 -1.13 17.53
N ASP A 61 7.43 -2.17 18.11
CA ASP A 61 7.10 -2.75 19.42
C ASP A 61 8.36 -2.64 20.29
N ASP A 62 8.47 -1.54 21.04
CA ASP A 62 9.68 -1.10 21.72
C ASP A 62 10.90 -0.99 20.77
N GLU A 63 11.91 -1.83 20.95
CA GLU A 63 13.12 -1.89 20.12
C GLU A 63 12.99 -2.87 18.95
N ILE A 64 11.87 -3.59 18.85
CA ILE A 64 11.63 -4.61 17.82
C ILE A 64 10.73 -4.04 16.73
N LEU A 65 11.15 -4.21 15.49
CA LEU A 65 10.36 -3.95 14.30
C LEU A 65 9.64 -5.23 13.89
N ARG A 66 8.34 -5.16 13.61
CA ARG A 66 7.56 -6.30 13.11
C ARG A 66 6.85 -5.96 11.81
N LEU A 67 6.84 -6.90 10.88
CA LEU A 67 6.06 -6.80 9.66
C LEU A 67 4.56 -6.87 10.00
N THR A 68 3.79 -5.99 9.37
CA THR A 68 2.34 -6.13 9.32
C THR A 68 1.95 -7.17 8.27
N LYS A 69 0.67 -7.55 8.23
CA LYS A 69 0.15 -8.43 7.17
C LYS A 69 0.36 -7.85 5.77
N GLU A 70 0.31 -6.53 5.62
CA GLU A 70 0.57 -5.88 4.34
C GLU A 70 2.08 -5.81 4.05
N GLY A 71 2.92 -5.57 5.06
CA GLY A 71 4.37 -5.66 4.93
C GLY A 71 4.85 -7.04 4.47
N ASP A 72 4.30 -8.12 5.03
CA ASP A 72 4.63 -9.50 4.62
C ASP A 72 4.19 -9.78 3.16
N LYS A 73 3.04 -9.27 2.74
CA LYS A 73 2.60 -9.37 1.34
C LYS A 73 3.50 -8.56 0.40
N ALA A 74 3.95 -7.38 0.83
CA ALA A 74 4.87 -6.54 0.08
C ALA A 74 6.24 -7.22 -0.06
N ALA A 75 6.78 -7.77 1.03
CA ALA A 75 8.03 -8.54 1.03
C ALA A 75 7.99 -9.71 0.03
N LYS A 76 6.88 -10.45 -0.01
CA LYS A 76 6.73 -11.61 -0.92
C LYS A 76 6.59 -11.25 -2.40
N LYS A 77 6.05 -10.08 -2.72
CA LYS A 77 5.72 -9.69 -4.11
C LYS A 77 6.72 -8.70 -4.72
N GLY A 78 7.53 -8.06 -3.88
CA GLY A 78 8.21 -6.82 -4.21
C GLY A 78 7.27 -5.63 -4.06
N VAL A 79 7.79 -4.57 -3.47
CA VAL A 79 7.09 -3.33 -3.10
C VAL A 79 6.49 -2.65 -4.33
N VAL A 80 7.21 -2.60 -5.46
CA VAL A 80 6.72 -1.98 -6.70
C VAL A 80 5.48 -2.72 -7.24
N ASN A 81 5.52 -4.05 -7.22
CA ASN A 81 4.42 -4.88 -7.70
C ASN A 81 3.21 -4.80 -6.74
N TYR A 82 3.47 -4.70 -5.44
CA TYR A 82 2.43 -4.48 -4.46
C TYR A 82 1.73 -3.12 -4.66
N ALA A 83 2.49 -2.03 -4.73
CA ALA A 83 1.96 -0.68 -4.86
C ALA A 83 1.21 -0.45 -6.19
N SER A 84 1.69 -1.05 -7.28
CA SER A 84 0.98 -0.98 -8.58
C SER A 84 -0.34 -1.76 -8.56
N LYS A 85 -0.39 -2.91 -7.89
CA LYS A 85 -1.62 -3.71 -7.75
C LYS A 85 -2.66 -3.02 -6.87
N GLU A 86 -2.24 -2.39 -5.77
CA GLU A 86 -3.13 -1.57 -4.94
C GLU A 86 -3.76 -0.44 -5.75
N LYS A 87 -2.95 0.35 -6.46
CA LYS A 87 -3.44 1.44 -7.32
C LYS A 87 -4.44 0.95 -8.37
N PHE A 88 -4.22 -0.24 -8.92
CA PHE A 88 -5.16 -0.83 -9.88
C PHE A 88 -6.47 -1.27 -9.21
N MET A 89 -6.41 -1.88 -8.03
CA MET A 89 -7.61 -2.23 -7.25
C MET A 89 -8.40 -1.00 -6.85
N GLU A 90 -7.74 0.06 -6.37
CA GLU A 90 -8.38 1.31 -5.99
C GLU A 90 -9.09 1.97 -7.19
N ARG A 91 -8.44 2.02 -8.36
CA ARG A 91 -9.07 2.48 -9.61
C ARG A 91 -10.28 1.64 -9.99
N THR A 92 -10.21 0.33 -9.81
CA THR A 92 -11.34 -0.58 -10.13
C THR A 92 -12.51 -0.38 -9.17
N VAL A 93 -12.25 -0.20 -7.88
CA VAL A 93 -13.28 0.10 -6.87
C VAL A 93 -13.93 1.44 -7.17
N ASN A 94 -13.13 2.49 -7.42
CA ASN A 94 -13.66 3.81 -7.77
C ASN A 94 -14.50 3.78 -9.04
N MET A 95 -14.11 3.00 -10.05
CA MET A 95 -14.90 2.82 -11.27
C MET A 95 -16.23 2.11 -11.01
N LYS A 96 -16.25 1.08 -10.15
CA LYS A 96 -17.51 0.41 -9.74
C LYS A 96 -18.42 1.36 -8.98
N THR A 97 -17.89 2.15 -8.07
CA THR A 97 -18.65 3.17 -7.34
C THR A 97 -19.24 4.21 -8.29
N PHE A 98 -18.45 4.69 -9.25
CA PHE A 98 -18.92 5.62 -10.27
C PHE A 98 -20.04 5.04 -11.14
N LEU A 99 -19.90 3.80 -11.60
CA LEU A 99 -20.95 3.09 -12.35
C LEU A 99 -22.22 2.91 -11.52
N SER A 100 -22.09 2.60 -10.23
CA SER A 100 -23.24 2.50 -9.32
C SER A 100 -23.99 3.83 -9.22
N ILE A 101 -23.28 4.95 -9.09
CA ILE A 101 -23.89 6.29 -9.03
C ILE A 101 -24.66 6.61 -10.32
N ILE A 102 -24.07 6.31 -11.48
CA ILE A 102 -24.75 6.50 -12.78
C ILE A 102 -25.99 5.62 -12.88
N SER A 103 -25.91 4.35 -12.47
CA SER A 103 -27.08 3.45 -12.51
C SER A 103 -28.22 3.93 -11.60
N SER A 104 -27.91 4.46 -10.42
CA SER A 104 -28.90 5.05 -9.51
C SER A 104 -29.55 6.30 -10.12
N LEU A 105 -28.78 7.16 -10.79
CA LEU A 105 -29.31 8.34 -11.48
C LEU A 105 -30.25 7.96 -12.63
N LEU A 106 -29.88 6.96 -13.43
CA LEU A 106 -30.73 6.46 -14.52
C LEU A 106 -32.03 5.84 -13.99
N ALA A 107 -31.98 5.12 -12.86
CA ALA A 107 -33.17 4.57 -12.21
C ALA A 107 -34.13 5.67 -11.75
N ILE A 108 -33.62 6.77 -11.19
CA ILE A 108 -34.43 7.93 -10.78
C ILE A 108 -35.08 8.60 -11.99
N ILE A 109 -34.33 8.82 -13.08
CA ILE A 109 -34.87 9.40 -14.32
C ILE A 109 -35.97 8.49 -14.89
N GLY A 110 -35.72 7.17 -14.94
CA GLY A 110 -36.70 6.19 -15.40
C GLY A 110 -37.98 6.23 -14.58
N ALA A 111 -37.88 6.26 -13.25
CA ALA A 111 -39.03 6.37 -12.36
C ALA A 111 -39.83 7.66 -12.58
N LEU A 112 -39.15 8.80 -12.78
CA LEU A 112 -39.80 10.08 -13.05
C LEU A 112 -40.55 10.07 -14.39
N ILE A 113 -39.96 9.49 -15.44
CA ILE A 113 -40.62 9.36 -16.76
C ILE A 113 -41.84 8.45 -16.66
N SER A 114 -41.72 7.30 -16.01
CA SER A 114 -42.85 6.37 -15.80
C SER A 114 -43.99 7.04 -15.04
N TRP A 115 -43.66 7.82 -14.00
CA TRP A 115 -44.67 8.54 -13.22
C TRP A 115 -45.39 9.64 -14.03
N ILE A 116 -44.67 10.36 -14.90
CA ILE A 116 -45.28 11.34 -15.83
C ILE A 116 -46.21 10.66 -16.84
N ILE A 117 -45.83 9.48 -17.36
CA ILE A 117 -46.67 8.72 -18.30
C ILE A 117 -47.97 8.26 -17.64
N GLU A 118 -47.91 7.76 -16.40
CA GLU A 118 -49.11 7.38 -15.62
C GLU A 118 -50.05 8.56 -15.34
N LEU A 119 -49.51 9.77 -15.16
CA LEU A 119 -50.30 10.98 -14.92
C LEU A 119 -51.04 11.49 -16.17
N ILE A 120 -50.55 11.17 -17.36
CA ILE A 120 -51.11 11.62 -18.65
C ILE A 120 -52.07 10.57 -19.23
N SER A 121 -51.95 9.30 -18.83
CA SER A 121 -52.79 8.18 -19.27
C SER A 121 -54.08 8.04 -18.48
#